data_AF-A0A0F2HE22-F1
#
_entry.id   AF-A0A0F2HE22-F1
#
_cell.length_a   1.000
_cell.length_b   1.000
_cell.length_c   1.000
_cell.angle_alpha   90.00
_cell.angle_beta   90.00
_cell.angle_gamma   90.00
#
_symmetry.space_group_name_H-M   'P 1'
#
loop_
_entity.id
_entity.type
_entity.pdbx_description
1 polymer ?
#
loop_
_entity_poly.entity_id
_entity_poly.type
_entity_poly.pdbx_seq_one_letter_code
_entity_poly.pdbx_strand_id
1 'polypeptide(L)'
;GILAAEAVFEAVSNQSVIADYQSHFKQSWLYEELYQARNFSSGIHRFGSWLGGGLAMLEHNVLKGKAKWNVRCEHPDHQSLILAESSNEILYPKPDGVLSFDRLSSVYLSNIFHEEDQPCHLQLASQRIPIEQNLALYAEP
;
A
#
# COMPACT_ATOMS: atom_id res chain seq x y z
N GLY A 1 -0.84 -14.20 10.74
CA GLY A 1 -0.61 -15.65 10.61
C GLY A 1 -0.94 -16.37 11.90
N ILE A 2 -0.06 -16.26 12.91
CA ILE A 2 -0.17 -16.98 14.20
C ILE A 2 -1.54 -16.77 14.88
N LEU A 3 -1.97 -15.53 15.11
CA LEU A 3 -3.26 -15.21 15.73
C LEU A 3 -4.47 -15.81 15.00
N ALA A 4 -4.40 -15.93 13.67
CA ALA A 4 -5.45 -16.56 12.88
C ALA A 4 -5.45 -18.09 13.06
N ALA A 5 -4.27 -18.70 13.14
CA ALA A 5 -4.14 -20.13 13.41
C ALA A 5 -4.65 -20.49 14.82
N GLU A 6 -4.35 -19.67 15.83
CA GLU A 6 -4.86 -19.83 17.21
C GLU A 6 -6.39 -19.76 17.25
N ALA A 7 -6.98 -18.74 16.61
CA ALA A 7 -8.43 -18.59 16.54
C ALA A 7 -9.11 -19.78 15.82
N VAL A 8 -8.48 -20.32 14.77
CA VAL A 8 -8.98 -21.52 14.07
C VAL A 8 -8.84 -22.77 14.94
N PHE A 9 -7.71 -22.95 15.61
CA PHE A 9 -7.49 -24.10 16.50
C PHE A 9 -8.48 -24.14 17.66
N GLU A 10 -8.75 -22.98 18.26
CA GLU A 10 -9.76 -22.83 19.31
C GLU A 10 -11.17 -23.14 18.79
N ALA A 11 -11.53 -22.63 17.61
CA ALA A 11 -12.83 -22.92 17.00
C ALA A 11 -13.00 -24.42 16.71
N VAL A 12 -11.98 -25.07 16.15
CA VAL A 12 -12.00 -26.51 15.89
C VAL A 12 -12.11 -27.31 17.19
N SER A 13 -11.36 -26.93 18.23
CA SER A 13 -11.42 -27.60 19.54
C SER A 13 -12.78 -27.46 20.22
N ASN A 14 -13.44 -26.32 20.03
CA ASN A 14 -14.76 -26.02 20.57
C ASN A 14 -15.92 -26.44 19.64
N GLN A 15 -15.64 -27.13 18.53
CA GLN A 15 -16.62 -27.49 17.49
C GLN A 15 -17.42 -26.29 16.94
N SER A 16 -16.82 -25.09 16.98
CA SER A 16 -17.36 -23.88 16.38
C SER A 16 -17.04 -23.84 14.89
N VAL A 17 -18.01 -23.36 14.09
CA VAL A 17 -17.85 -23.16 12.64
C VAL A 17 -17.10 -21.87 12.33
N ILE A 18 -17.10 -20.90 13.26
CA ILE A 18 -16.51 -19.56 13.05
C ILE A 18 -15.34 -19.38 14.00
N ALA A 19 -14.18 -19.02 13.45
CA ALA A 19 -12.99 -18.62 14.19
C ALA A 19 -13.08 -17.13 14.58
N ASP A 20 -12.95 -16.82 15.87
CA ASP A 20 -12.98 -15.43 16.36
C ASP A 20 -11.61 -14.73 16.21
N TYR A 21 -11.14 -14.61 14.98
CA TYR A 21 -9.88 -13.94 14.68
C TYR A 21 -9.90 -12.46 15.11
N GLN A 22 -11.06 -11.79 15.03
CA GLN A 22 -11.14 -10.37 15.30
C GLN A 22 -10.85 -10.03 16.77
N SER A 23 -11.37 -10.82 17.71
CA SER A 23 -11.08 -10.62 19.13
C SER A 23 -9.62 -10.89 19.44
N HIS A 24 -9.08 -12.01 18.94
CA HIS A 24 -7.65 -12.35 19.06
C HIS A 24 -6.75 -11.24 18.53
N PHE A 25 -7.08 -10.69 17.36
CA PHE A 25 -6.35 -9.55 16.80
C PHE A 25 -6.42 -8.31 17.70
N LYS A 26 -7.62 -7.89 18.12
CA LYS A 26 -7.81 -6.68 18.96
C LYS A 26 -7.13 -6.76 20.33
N GLN A 27 -6.99 -7.97 20.88
CA GLN A 27 -6.35 -8.23 22.17
C GLN A 27 -4.83 -8.43 22.05
N SER A 28 -4.31 -8.52 20.82
CA SER A 28 -2.89 -8.79 20.57
C SER A 28 -2.03 -7.53 20.65
N TRP A 29 -0.73 -7.75 20.91
CA TRP A 29 0.31 -6.73 20.80
C TRP A 29 0.33 -6.05 19.42
N LEU A 30 -0.04 -6.78 18.36
CA LEU A 30 -0.04 -6.27 16.98
C LEU A 30 -1.08 -5.15 16.81
N TYR A 31 -2.26 -5.32 17.39
CA TYR A 31 -3.27 -4.25 17.37
C TYR A 31 -2.80 -3.03 18.15
N GLU A 32 -2.18 -3.22 19.31
CA GLU A 32 -1.63 -2.11 20.09
C GLU A 32 -0.55 -1.34 19.31
N GLU A 33 0.37 -2.05 18.65
CA GLU A 33 1.42 -1.44 17.83
C GLU A 33 0.83 -0.65 16.66
N LEU A 34 -0.06 -1.26 15.88
CA LEU A 34 -0.73 -0.59 14.76
C LEU A 34 -1.55 0.61 15.23
N TYR A 35 -2.22 0.50 16.38
CA TYR A 35 -2.98 1.59 16.96
C TYR A 35 -2.07 2.75 17.37
N GLN A 36 -0.88 2.49 17.92
CA GLN A 36 0.10 3.53 18.25
C GLN A 36 0.66 4.22 17.00
N ALA A 37 0.83 3.49 15.90
CA ALA A 37 1.36 4.02 14.63
C ALA A 37 0.29 4.57 13.67
N ARG A 38 -1.00 4.51 14.03
CA ARG A 38 -2.14 4.76 13.11
C ARG A 38 -2.13 6.11 12.38
N ASN A 39 -1.53 7.14 12.97
CA ASN A 39 -1.50 8.49 12.40
C ASN A 39 -0.26 8.75 11.56
N PHE A 40 0.73 7.85 11.53
CA PHE A 40 2.03 8.11 10.90
C PHE A 40 1.90 8.38 9.40
N SER A 41 1.40 7.39 8.65
CA SER A 41 1.24 7.51 7.20
C SER A 41 0.26 8.62 6.83
N SER A 42 -0.96 8.59 7.40
CA SER A 42 -1.98 9.61 7.17
C SER A 42 -1.50 11.04 7.51
N GLY A 43 -0.69 11.18 8.55
CA GLY A 43 -0.09 12.46 8.95
C GLY A 43 0.90 12.99 7.92
N ILE A 44 1.76 12.13 7.36
CA ILE A 44 2.68 12.49 6.29
C ILE A 44 1.92 12.84 5.01
N HIS A 45 0.94 12.04 4.61
CA HIS A 45 0.15 12.33 3.41
C HIS A 45 -0.65 13.63 3.52
N ARG A 46 -1.22 13.93 4.69
CA ARG A 46 -2.07 15.11 4.88
C ARG A 46 -1.31 16.39 5.18
N PHE A 47 -0.22 16.31 5.95
CA PHE A 47 0.52 17.49 6.43
C PHE A 47 1.90 17.64 5.76
N GLY A 48 2.28 16.70 4.89
CA GLY A 48 3.60 16.64 4.27
C GLY A 48 4.67 16.09 5.22
N SER A 49 5.86 15.81 4.68
CA SER A 49 6.93 15.11 5.41
C SER A 49 7.40 15.84 6.66
N TRP A 50 7.45 17.18 6.64
CA TRP A 50 7.94 17.96 7.78
C TRP A 50 6.96 18.03 8.95
N LEU A 51 5.72 18.47 8.70
CA LEU A 51 4.71 18.56 9.76
C LEU A 51 4.18 17.19 10.18
N GLY A 52 4.00 16.27 9.22
CA GLY A 52 3.62 14.89 9.49
C GLY A 52 4.71 14.15 10.28
N GLY A 53 5.98 14.35 9.93
CA GLY A 53 7.12 13.82 10.68
C GLY A 53 7.22 14.42 12.09
N GLY A 54 7.00 15.73 12.25
CA GLY A 54 6.95 16.38 13.55
C GLY A 54 5.81 15.86 14.43
N LEU A 55 4.63 15.64 13.85
CA LEU A 55 3.49 15.05 14.54
C LEU A 55 3.79 13.61 14.98
N ALA A 56 4.37 12.79 14.09
CA ALA A 56 4.80 11.44 14.40
C ALA A 56 5.81 11.41 15.55
N MET A 57 6.80 12.30 15.54
CA MET A 57 7.79 12.42 16.61
C MET A 57 7.13 12.79 17.94
N LEU A 58 6.20 13.74 17.94
CA LEU A 58 5.45 14.12 19.14
C LEU A 58 4.60 12.96 19.66
N GLU A 59 3.87 12.29 18.79
CA GLU A 59 3.00 11.18 19.15
C GLU A 59 3.79 9.99 19.73
N HIS A 60 4.92 9.65 19.12
CA HIS A 60 5.72 8.50 19.55
C HIS A 60 6.57 8.83 20.78
N ASN A 61 7.24 9.98 20.80
CA ASN A 61 8.20 10.29 21.87
C ASN A 61 7.55 10.92 23.11
N VAL A 62 6.52 11.77 22.93
CA VAL A 62 5.88 12.48 24.05
C VAL A 62 4.62 11.75 24.50
N LEU A 63 3.73 11.42 23.56
CA LEU A 63 2.44 10.80 23.87
C LEU A 63 2.51 9.28 23.96
N LYS A 64 3.65 8.66 23.61
CA LYS A 64 3.86 7.20 23.63
C LYS A 64 2.73 6.44 22.90
N GLY A 65 2.30 6.97 21.76
CA GLY A 65 1.23 6.40 20.94
C GLY A 65 -0.20 6.55 21.50
N LYS A 66 -0.38 7.26 22.61
CA LYS A 66 -1.69 7.51 23.26
C LYS A 66 -2.38 8.80 22.80
N ALA A 67 -2.10 9.24 21.56
CA ALA A 67 -2.80 10.37 20.97
C ALA A 67 -4.32 10.16 21.04
N LYS A 68 -5.09 11.22 21.34
CA LYS A 68 -6.57 11.14 21.42
C LYS A 68 -7.26 11.43 20.08
N TRP A 69 -6.50 11.83 19.07
CA TRP A 69 -7.00 12.11 17.73
C TRP A 69 -6.67 10.98 16.77
N ASN A 70 -7.36 10.99 15.62
CA ASN A 70 -7.13 10.05 14.54
C ASN A 70 -7.06 10.85 13.22
N VAL A 71 -5.91 10.79 12.56
CA VAL A 71 -5.68 11.42 11.26
C VAL A 71 -6.05 10.42 10.18
N ARG A 72 -7.05 10.77 9.37
CA ARG A 72 -7.47 9.96 8.23
C ARG A 72 -7.05 10.61 6.93
N CYS A 73 -6.62 9.78 5.98
CA CYS A 73 -6.55 10.11 4.57
C CYS A 73 -7.77 9.47 3.91
N GLU A 74 -8.69 10.30 3.40
CA GLU A 74 -9.97 9.83 2.82
C GLU A 74 -9.92 9.78 1.29
N HIS A 75 -8.84 10.26 0.68
CA HIS A 75 -8.68 10.31 -0.76
C HIS A 75 -8.09 8.99 -1.28
N PRO A 76 -8.78 8.25 -2.17
CA PRO A 76 -8.24 7.02 -2.76
C PRO A 76 -7.03 7.29 -3.66
N ASP A 77 -6.00 6.45 -3.58
CA ASP A 77 -4.77 6.62 -4.37
C ASP A 77 -5.02 6.69 -5.88
N HIS A 78 -5.98 5.91 -6.39
CA HIS A 78 -6.33 5.91 -7.82
C HIS A 78 -6.95 7.23 -8.32
N GLN A 79 -7.33 8.13 -7.41
CA GLN A 79 -7.84 9.48 -7.72
C GLN A 79 -6.77 10.56 -7.49
N SER A 80 -5.56 10.20 -7.08
CA SER A 80 -4.48 11.15 -6.76
C SER A 80 -3.70 11.64 -7.98
N LEU A 81 -3.94 11.05 -9.16
CA LEU A 81 -3.29 11.47 -10.40
C LEU A 81 -3.79 12.83 -10.85
N ILE A 82 -2.84 13.68 -11.24
CA ILE A 82 -3.11 14.95 -11.92
C ILE A 82 -3.00 14.74 -13.44
N LEU A 83 -3.65 15.60 -14.22
CA LEU A 83 -3.61 15.50 -15.68
C LEU A 83 -2.18 15.69 -16.19
N ALA A 84 -1.84 15.00 -17.27
CA ALA A 84 -0.52 15.09 -17.89
C ALA A 84 -0.18 16.53 -18.30
N GLU A 85 -1.16 17.29 -18.80
CA GLU A 85 -0.99 18.72 -19.16
C GLU A 85 -0.67 19.63 -17.97
N SER A 86 -1.04 19.21 -16.75
CA SER A 86 -0.79 19.92 -15.50
C SER A 86 0.45 19.41 -14.76
N SER A 87 1.13 18.41 -15.33
CA SER A 87 2.30 17.75 -14.76
C SER A 87 3.58 18.20 -15.48
N ASN A 88 4.69 18.19 -14.75
CA ASN A 88 6.00 18.37 -15.38
C ASN A 88 6.58 16.99 -15.72
N GLU A 89 7.03 16.81 -16.97
CA GLU A 89 7.73 15.60 -17.37
C GLU A 89 9.04 15.44 -16.58
N ILE A 90 9.28 14.24 -16.05
CA ILE A 90 10.51 13.91 -15.33
C ILE A 90 11.48 13.23 -16.30
N LEU A 91 12.58 13.90 -16.59
CA LEU A 91 13.65 13.35 -17.43
C LEU A 91 14.57 12.46 -16.58
N TYR A 92 14.31 11.16 -16.61
CA TYR A 92 15.17 10.17 -15.95
C TYR A 92 16.48 9.96 -16.75
N PRO A 93 17.65 9.91 -16.09
CA PRO A 93 18.91 9.59 -16.74
C PRO A 93 18.89 8.16 -17.28
N LYS A 94 19.65 7.91 -18.34
CA LYS A 94 19.84 6.56 -18.86
C LYS A 94 20.55 5.69 -17.81
N PRO A 95 20.23 4.38 -17.73
CA PRO A 95 20.90 3.48 -16.82
C PRO A 95 22.40 3.36 -17.16
N ASP A 96 23.23 3.31 -16.13
CA ASP A 96 24.69 3.23 -16.21
C ASP A 96 25.24 1.79 -16.21
N GLY A 97 24.40 0.80 -15.94
CA GLY A 97 24.78 -0.62 -15.88
C GLY A 97 25.58 -1.01 -14.64
N VAL A 98 25.70 -0.12 -13.65
CA VAL A 98 26.46 -0.36 -12.41
C VAL A 98 25.59 -0.11 -11.18
N LEU A 99 25.00 1.08 -11.08
CA LEU A 99 24.07 1.47 -10.00
C LEU A 99 22.62 1.47 -10.49
N SER A 100 22.41 1.60 -11.79
CA SER A 100 21.12 1.73 -12.45
C SER A 100 21.07 0.85 -13.69
N PHE A 101 19.95 0.16 -13.87
CA PHE A 101 19.79 -0.85 -14.91
C PHE A 101 18.48 -0.61 -15.67
N ASP A 102 18.40 -1.12 -16.89
CA ASP A 102 17.16 -1.10 -17.63
C ASP A 102 16.14 -2.09 -17.03
N ARG A 103 14.85 -1.81 -17.26
CA ARG A 103 13.75 -2.61 -16.72
C ARG A 103 13.79 -4.07 -17.20
N LEU A 104 14.20 -4.35 -18.44
CA LEU A 104 14.18 -5.71 -19.00
C LEU A 104 15.21 -6.60 -18.29
N SER A 105 16.41 -6.08 -18.06
CA SER A 105 17.43 -6.74 -17.26
C SER A 105 16.94 -7.02 -15.83
N SER A 106 16.25 -6.06 -15.20
CA SER A 106 15.67 -6.26 -13.86
C SER A 106 14.57 -7.33 -13.83
N VAL A 107 13.69 -7.37 -14.85
CA VAL A 107 12.63 -8.39 -14.96
C VAL A 107 13.21 -9.77 -15.25
N TYR A 108 14.27 -9.86 -16.05
CA TYR A 108 14.97 -11.13 -16.27
C TYR A 108 15.55 -11.68 -14.96
N LEU A 109 16.19 -10.82 -14.16
CA LEU A 109 16.80 -11.22 -12.89
C LEU A 109 15.78 -11.58 -11.80
N SER A 110 14.55 -11.08 -11.87
CA SER A 110 13.50 -11.49 -10.94
C SER A 110 13.00 -12.91 -11.19
N ASN A 111 13.39 -13.53 -12.31
CA ASN A 111 13.00 -14.89 -12.71
C ASN A 111 11.46 -15.10 -12.70
N ILE A 112 10.72 -14.03 -13.01
CA ILE A 112 9.27 -14.08 -13.14
C ILE A 112 8.96 -14.66 -14.52
N PHE A 113 8.29 -15.81 -14.53
CA PHE A 113 7.88 -16.50 -15.75
C PHE A 113 6.42 -16.93 -15.63
N HIS A 114 5.71 -16.84 -16.76
CA HIS A 114 4.35 -17.29 -16.94
C HIS A 114 4.33 -18.12 -18.22
N GLU A 115 3.60 -19.23 -18.24
CA GLU A 115 3.35 -19.97 -19.48
C GLU A 115 2.72 -19.03 -20.54
N GLU A 116 3.25 -19.04 -21.76
CA GLU A 116 2.85 -18.07 -22.80
C GLU A 116 1.42 -18.31 -23.31
N ASP A 117 0.98 -19.56 -23.35
CA ASP A 117 -0.35 -19.97 -23.84
C ASP A 117 -1.39 -19.99 -22.71
N GLN A 118 -1.42 -18.93 -21.91
CA GLN A 118 -2.43 -18.73 -20.87
C GLN A 118 -3.17 -17.41 -21.07
N PRO A 119 -4.45 -17.30 -20.67
CA PRO A 119 -5.16 -16.03 -20.76
C PRO A 119 -4.49 -14.97 -19.88
N CYS A 120 -4.45 -13.73 -20.37
CA CYS A 120 -3.90 -12.61 -19.60
C CYS A 120 -4.66 -12.43 -18.28
N HIS A 121 -3.94 -12.47 -17.16
CA HIS A 121 -4.51 -12.29 -15.82
C HIS A 121 -4.78 -10.82 -15.48
N LEU A 122 -4.26 -9.88 -16.26
CA LEU A 122 -4.59 -8.46 -16.17
C LEU A 122 -5.85 -8.19 -16.99
N GLN A 123 -7.00 -8.28 -16.33
CA GLN A 123 -8.31 -8.13 -16.97
C GLN A 123 -8.76 -6.67 -16.96
N LEU A 124 -9.13 -6.17 -18.13
CA LEU A 124 -9.71 -4.84 -18.29
C LEU A 124 -11.23 -4.93 -18.24
N ALA A 125 -11.86 -4.05 -17.45
CA ALA A 125 -13.30 -3.86 -17.50
C ALA A 125 -13.77 -3.38 -18.89
N SER A 126 -12.94 -2.60 -19.58
CA SER A 126 -13.12 -2.19 -20.97
C SER A 126 -11.78 -1.95 -21.62
N GLN A 127 -11.59 -2.49 -22.83
CA GLN A 127 -10.37 -2.32 -23.63
C GLN A 127 -10.16 -0.89 -24.12
N ARG A 128 -11.19 -0.03 -24.03
CA ARG A 128 -11.12 1.38 -24.48
C ARG A 128 -10.49 2.31 -23.44
N ILE A 129 -10.62 2.01 -22.15
CA ILE A 129 -10.18 2.89 -21.05
C ILE A 129 -8.69 3.25 -21.14
N PRO A 130 -7.75 2.31 -21.39
CA PRO A 130 -6.33 2.66 -21.45
C PRO A 130 -6.01 3.70 -22.53
N ILE A 131 -6.69 3.64 -23.68
CA ILE A 131 -6.39 4.51 -24.83
C ILE A 131 -7.19 5.81 -24.76
N GLU A 132 -8.50 5.72 -24.51
CA GLU A 132 -9.40 6.88 -24.54
C GLU A 132 -9.30 7.75 -23.27
N GLN A 133 -8.84 7.18 -22.16
CA GLN A 133 -8.76 7.90 -20.87
C GLN A 133 -7.32 7.94 -20.34
N ASN A 134 -6.68 6.80 -20.08
CA ASN A 134 -5.38 6.80 -19.38
C ASN A 134 -4.29 7.47 -20.21
N LEU A 135 -4.15 7.10 -21.49
CA LEU A 135 -3.19 7.72 -22.40
C LEU A 135 -3.55 9.18 -22.68
N ALA A 136 -4.82 9.47 -22.98
CA ALA A 136 -5.26 10.80 -23.36
C ALA A 136 -5.17 11.85 -22.23
N LEU A 137 -5.50 11.47 -21.00
CA LEU A 137 -5.58 12.40 -19.86
C LEU A 137 -4.32 12.36 -18.97
N TYR A 138 -3.68 11.20 -18.86
CA TYR A 138 -2.62 10.95 -17.88
C TYR A 138 -1.30 10.44 -18.49
N ALA A 139 -1.21 10.33 -19.82
CA ALA A 139 -0.04 9.81 -20.53
C ALA A 139 0.35 8.36 -20.15
N GLU A 140 -0.65 7.53 -19.84
CA GLU A 140 -0.49 6.08 -19.55
C GLU A 140 0.45 5.77 -18.36
N PRO A 141 0.02 6.12 -17.13
CA PRO A 141 0.78 5.86 -15.90
C PRO A 141 0.83 4.37 -15.51
#